data_AF-A0A929BCC2-F1
#
_entry.id   AF-A0A929BCC2-F1
#
_cell.length_a   1.000
_cell.length_b   1.000
_cell.length_c   1.000
_cell.angle_alpha   90.00
_cell.angle_beta   90.00
_cell.angle_gamma   90.00
#
_symmetry.space_group_name_H-M   'P 1'
#
loop_
_entity.id
_entity.type
_entity.pdbx_description
1 polymer ?
#
loop_
_entity_poly.entity_id
_entity_poly.type
_entity_poly.pdbx_seq_one_letter_code
_entity_poly.pdbx_strand_id
1 'polypeptide(L)'
;MAGMGADTQAIEKASQDINETRDAVQNALQQLKGQLEPAMAGWQGQAADVFRKLMDRYEENGKKILEKLGQLAENVQSSGKDYAASQEEEASNISKIEGMLGG
;
A
#
# COMPACT_ATOMS: atom_id res chain seq x y z
N MET A 1 -25.75 14.83 -0.11
CA MET A 1 -25.17 13.55 -0.61
C MET A 1 -23.88 13.71 -1.43
N ALA A 2 -23.22 14.88 -1.48
CA ALA A 2 -21.99 15.06 -2.28
C ALA A 2 -20.70 14.55 -1.59
N GLY A 3 -20.69 14.37 -0.26
CA GLY A 3 -19.51 13.92 0.49
C GLY A 3 -19.19 12.44 0.34
N MET A 4 -20.20 11.56 0.33
CA MET A 4 -20.00 10.10 0.32
C MET A 4 -19.24 9.60 -0.93
N GLY A 5 -19.56 10.14 -2.11
CA GLY A 5 -18.89 9.76 -3.35
C GLY A 5 -17.47 10.32 -3.45
N ALA A 6 -17.20 11.47 -2.82
CA ALA A 6 -15.88 12.09 -2.83
C ALA A 6 -14.89 11.34 -1.93
N ASP A 7 -15.32 10.93 -0.73
CA ASP A 7 -14.47 10.21 0.23
C ASP A 7 -14.12 8.80 -0.25
N THR A 8 -15.10 8.07 -0.80
CA THR A 8 -14.86 6.73 -1.38
C THR A 8 -13.92 6.77 -2.58
N GLN A 9 -14.10 7.74 -3.50
CA GLN A 9 -13.19 7.94 -4.63
C GLN A 9 -11.77 8.30 -4.19
N ALA A 10 -11.63 9.12 -3.14
CA ALA A 10 -10.31 9.48 -2.60
C ALA A 10 -9.58 8.25 -2.04
N ILE A 11 -10.30 7.34 -1.37
CA ILE A 11 -9.74 6.11 -0.80
C ILE A 11 -9.39 5.08 -1.89
N GLU A 12 -10.24 4.93 -2.91
CA GLU A 12 -9.92 4.09 -4.07
C GLU A 12 -8.67 4.59 -4.79
N LYS A 13 -8.57 5.91 -5.00
CA LYS A 13 -7.40 6.53 -5.62
C LYS A 13 -6.14 6.32 -4.77
N ALA A 14 -6.21 6.56 -3.46
CA ALA A 14 -5.08 6.33 -2.57
C ALA A 14 -4.63 4.85 -2.59
N SER A 15 -5.58 3.91 -2.66
CA SER A 15 -5.27 2.48 -2.78
C SER A 15 -4.57 2.15 -4.10
N GLN A 16 -5.00 2.76 -5.21
CA GLN A 16 -4.34 2.62 -6.52
C GLN A 16 -2.92 3.18 -6.48
N ASP A 17 -2.73 4.41 -5.97
CA ASP A 17 -1.42 5.06 -5.86
C ASP A 17 -0.44 4.22 -5.03
N ILE A 18 -0.91 3.58 -3.94
CA ILE A 18 -0.10 2.68 -3.10
C ILE A 18 0.31 1.42 -3.88
N ASN A 19 -0.60 0.82 -4.63
CA ASN A 19 -0.31 -0.36 -5.44
C ASN A 19 0.68 -0.04 -6.56
N GLU A 20 0.50 1.08 -7.25
CA GLU A 20 1.46 1.54 -8.27
C GLU A 20 2.84 1.79 -7.68
N THR A 21 2.91 2.41 -6.51
CA THR A 21 4.17 2.63 -5.79
C THR A 21 4.83 1.30 -5.41
N ARG A 22 4.05 0.32 -4.95
CA ARG A 22 4.53 -1.02 -4.62
C ARG A 22 5.13 -1.71 -5.84
N ASP A 23 4.45 -1.66 -6.98
CA ASP A 23 4.93 -2.25 -8.22
C ASP A 23 6.19 -1.56 -8.74
N ALA A 24 6.25 -0.22 -8.65
CA ALA A 24 7.44 0.55 -8.98
C ALA A 24 8.64 0.16 -8.11
N VAL A 25 8.45 0.02 -6.79
CA VAL A 25 9.50 -0.45 -5.88
C VAL A 25 9.92 -1.87 -6.25
N GLN A 26 8.98 -2.78 -6.49
CA GLN A 26 9.31 -4.16 -6.85
C GLN A 26 10.13 -4.23 -8.15
N ASN A 27 9.77 -3.44 -9.15
CA ASN A 27 10.51 -3.34 -10.41
C ASN A 27 11.92 -2.77 -10.21
N ALA A 28 12.07 -1.72 -9.39
CA ALA A 28 13.37 -1.16 -9.07
C ALA A 28 14.28 -2.18 -8.35
N LEU A 29 13.71 -2.96 -7.41
CA LEU A 29 14.42 -4.05 -6.72
C LEU A 29 14.93 -5.12 -7.70
N GLN A 30 14.10 -5.53 -8.64
CA GLN A 30 14.47 -6.52 -9.66
C GLN A 30 15.53 -5.99 -10.62
N GLN A 31 15.38 -4.73 -11.07
CA GLN A 31 16.36 -4.10 -11.96
C GLN A 31 17.73 -4.00 -11.30
N LEU A 32 17.79 -3.56 -10.03
CA LEU A 32 19.07 -3.48 -9.34
C LEU A 32 19.71 -4.86 -9.21
N LYS A 33 18.93 -5.88 -8.84
CA LYS A 33 19.43 -7.26 -8.76
C LYS A 33 20.01 -7.74 -10.09
N GLY A 34 19.30 -7.50 -11.20
CA GLY A 34 19.76 -7.88 -12.54
C GLY A 34 21.03 -7.13 -12.98
N GLN A 35 21.17 -5.85 -12.63
CA GLN A 35 22.39 -5.08 -12.92
C GLN A 35 23.60 -5.55 -12.10
N LEU A 36 23.34 -6.12 -10.91
CA LEU A 36 24.37 -6.55 -9.99
C LEU A 36 24.87 -7.99 -10.23
N GLU A 37 24.07 -8.86 -10.84
CA GLU A 37 24.47 -10.23 -11.22
C GLU A 37 25.77 -10.31 -12.04
N PRO A 38 25.95 -9.50 -13.12
CA PRO A 38 27.19 -9.50 -13.89
C PRO A 38 28.40 -9.01 -13.08
N ALA A 39 28.21 -8.05 -12.18
CA ALA A 39 29.27 -7.52 -11.33
C ALA A 39 29.79 -8.57 -10.33
N MET A 40 28.90 -9.43 -9.84
CA MET A 40 29.28 -10.54 -8.95
C MET A 40 30.16 -11.59 -9.64
N ALA A 41 30.02 -11.79 -10.95
CA ALA A 41 30.83 -12.77 -11.67
C ALA A 41 32.33 -12.42 -11.65
N GLY A 42 32.68 -11.14 -11.52
CA GLY A 42 34.06 -10.67 -11.46
C GLY A 42 34.63 -10.51 -10.05
N TRP A 43 33.80 -10.54 -9.01
CA TRP A 43 34.25 -10.29 -7.63
C TRP A 43 34.45 -11.61 -6.90
N GLN A 44 35.71 -11.97 -6.66
CA GLN A 44 36.11 -13.16 -5.88
C GLN A 44 36.78 -12.74 -4.57
N GLY A 45 36.73 -13.60 -3.55
CA GLY A 45 37.37 -13.37 -2.26
C GLY A 45 36.58 -12.45 -1.33
N GLN A 46 37.28 -11.72 -0.44
CA GLN A 46 36.67 -10.99 0.66
C GLN A 46 35.68 -9.88 0.22
N ALA A 47 35.87 -9.31 -0.98
CA ALA A 47 34.94 -8.35 -1.58
C ALA A 47 33.58 -8.98 -1.93
N ALA A 48 33.57 -10.26 -2.34
CA ALA A 48 32.35 -11.00 -2.65
C ALA A 48 31.48 -11.20 -1.40
N ASP A 49 32.09 -11.45 -0.24
CA ASP A 49 31.36 -11.66 1.01
C ASP A 49 30.73 -10.36 1.54
N VAL A 50 31.42 -9.22 1.40
CA VAL A 50 30.85 -7.91 1.73
C VAL A 50 29.68 -7.60 0.81
N PHE A 51 29.82 -7.91 -0.48
CA PHE A 51 28.77 -7.69 -1.45
C PHE A 51 27.54 -8.58 -1.21
N ARG A 52 27.72 -9.87 -0.91
CA ARG A 52 26.62 -10.76 -0.52
C ARG A 52 25.84 -10.22 0.67
N LYS A 53 26.53 -9.76 1.72
CA LYS A 53 25.87 -9.14 2.88
C LYS A 53 25.09 -7.87 2.51
N LEU A 54 25.60 -7.07 1.57
CA LEU A 54 24.89 -5.91 1.07
C LEU A 54 23.62 -6.32 0.32
N MET A 55 23.71 -7.35 -0.54
CA MET A 55 22.57 -7.90 -1.27
C MET A 55 21.51 -8.48 -0.34
N ASP A 56 21.91 -9.21 0.69
CA ASP A 56 20.99 -9.77 1.69
C ASP A 56 20.22 -8.64 2.41
N ARG A 57 20.93 -7.60 2.85
CA ARG A 57 20.30 -6.41 3.46
C ARG A 57 19.40 -5.66 2.48
N TYR A 58 19.79 -5.60 1.21
CA TYR A 58 19.01 -4.96 0.18
C TYR A 58 17.68 -5.70 -0.05
N GLU A 59 17.73 -7.03 -0.18
CA GLU A 59 16.53 -7.86 -0.31
C GLU A 59 15.63 -7.77 0.93
N GLU A 60 16.22 -7.76 2.13
CA GLU A 60 15.49 -7.61 3.38
C GLU A 60 14.77 -6.25 3.47
N ASN A 61 15.49 -5.16 3.16
CA ASN A 61 14.90 -3.82 3.13
C ASN A 61 13.80 -3.70 2.06
N GLY A 62 14.01 -4.30 0.89
CA GLY A 62 13.00 -4.36 -0.18
C GLY A 62 11.73 -5.06 0.27
N LYS A 63 11.84 -6.24 0.88
CA LYS A 63 10.69 -6.96 1.46
C LYS A 63 9.96 -6.12 2.49
N LYS A 64 10.69 -5.45 3.38
CA LYS A 64 10.12 -4.59 4.42
C LYS A 64 9.35 -3.40 3.85
N ILE A 65 9.85 -2.78 2.77
CA ILE A 65 9.12 -1.70 2.08
C ILE A 65 7.83 -2.24 1.47
N LEU A 66 7.90 -3.36 0.75
CA LEU A 66 6.73 -3.97 0.12
C LEU A 66 5.67 -4.41 1.14
N GLU A 67 6.09 -4.95 2.28
CA GLU A 67 5.21 -5.31 3.39
C GLU A 67 4.50 -4.09 3.97
N LYS A 68 5.24 -3.00 4.24
CA LYS A 68 4.65 -1.75 4.75
C LYS A 68 3.67 -1.12 3.76
N LEU A 69 3.97 -1.16 2.47
CA LEU A 69 3.05 -0.67 1.43
C LEU A 69 1.79 -1.54 1.37
N GLY A 70 1.90 -2.85 1.53
CA GLY A 70 0.76 -3.75 1.66
C GLY A 70 -0.12 -3.44 2.88
N GLN A 71 0.50 -3.29 4.05
CA GLN A 71 -0.20 -2.90 5.28
C GLN A 71 -0.88 -1.53 5.14
N LEU A 72 -0.23 -0.58 4.48
CA LEU A 72 -0.82 0.74 4.22
C LEU A 72 -2.06 0.63 3.30
N ALA A 73 -1.98 -0.18 2.23
CA ALA A 73 -3.11 -0.43 1.33
C ALA A 73 -4.30 -1.06 2.08
N GLU A 74 -4.05 -2.08 2.91
CA GLU A 74 -5.07 -2.72 3.73
C GLU A 74 -5.71 -1.74 4.71
N ASN A 75 -4.91 -0.92 5.40
CA ASN A 75 -5.39 0.09 6.34
C ASN A 75 -6.25 1.16 5.66
N VAL A 76 -5.82 1.64 4.48
CA VAL A 76 -6.59 2.62 3.69
C VAL A 76 -7.93 2.03 3.25
N GLN A 77 -7.92 0.78 2.78
CA GLN A 77 -9.14 0.10 2.35
C GLN A 77 -10.08 -0.20 3.54
N SER A 78 -9.54 -0.63 4.69
CA SER A 78 -10.31 -0.81 5.93
C SER A 78 -10.96 0.49 6.36
N SER A 79 -10.18 1.57 6.42
CA SER A 79 -10.66 2.87 6.87
C SER A 79 -11.80 3.39 5.98
N GLY A 80 -11.75 3.13 4.67
CA GLY A 80 -12.85 3.47 3.78
C GLY A 80 -14.11 2.66 3.98
N LYS A 81 -13.98 1.36 4.26
CA LYS A 81 -15.13 0.51 4.59
C LYS A 81 -15.77 0.93 5.91
N ASP A 82 -14.96 1.20 6.93
CA ASP A 82 -15.44 1.63 8.25
C ASP A 82 -16.14 2.99 8.15
N TYR A 83 -15.58 3.91 7.37
CA TYR A 83 -16.19 5.22 7.13
C TYR A 83 -17.51 5.12 6.37
N ALA A 84 -17.58 4.28 5.33
CA ALA A 84 -18.82 4.04 4.58
C ALA A 84 -19.91 3.42 5.48
N ALA A 85 -19.55 2.44 6.31
CA ALA A 85 -20.48 1.78 7.23
C ALA A 85 -21.03 2.74 8.30
N SER A 86 -20.16 3.55 8.92
CA SER A 86 -20.58 4.52 9.94
C SER A 86 -21.55 5.57 9.38
N GLN A 87 -21.35 5.99 8.13
CA GLN A 87 -22.22 6.95 7.45
C GLN A 87 -23.57 6.35 7.05
N GLU A 88 -23.62 5.08 6.59
CA GLU A 88 -24.88 4.38 6.33
C GLU A 88 -25.73 4.25 7.61
N GLU A 89 -25.08 3.96 8.74
CA GLU A 89 -25.75 3.87 10.04
C GLU A 89 -26.35 5.22 10.46
N GLU A 90 -25.60 6.31 10.27
CA GLU A 90 -26.06 7.67 10.58
C GLU A 90 -27.19 8.13 9.65
N ALA A 91 -27.09 7.86 8.34
CA ALA A 91 -28.17 8.13 7.39
C ALA A 91 -29.44 7.36 7.74
N SER A 92 -29.33 6.08 8.11
CA SER A 92 -30.47 5.26 8.56
C SER A 92 -31.13 5.85 9.82
N ASN A 93 -30.32 6.33 10.77
CA ASN A 93 -30.81 6.94 12.01
C ASN A 93 -31.53 8.27 11.73
N ILE A 94 -30.99 9.11 10.85
CA ILE A 94 -31.65 10.36 10.42
C ILE A 94 -32.98 10.05 9.74
N SER A 95 -33.03 9.11 8.79
CA SER A 95 -34.27 8.72 8.11
C SER A 95 -35.34 8.21 9.07
N LYS A 96 -34.95 7.47 10.13
CA LYS A 96 -35.87 7.04 11.19
C LYS A 96 -36.43 8.22 11.98
N ILE A 97 -35.60 9.19 12.32
CA ILE A 97 -36.02 10.40 13.06
C ILE A 97 -36.94 11.27 12.20
N GLU A 98 -36.61 11.49 10.92
CA GLU A 98 -37.48 12.20 9.98
C GLU A 98 -38.84 11.51 9.83
N GLY A 99 -38.86 10.17 9.74
CA GLY A 99 -40.10 9.39 9.71
C GLY A 99 -40.94 9.50 10.99
N MET A 100 -40.32 9.73 12.14
CA MET A 100 -41.02 9.98 13.41
C MET A 100 -41.51 11.41 13.59
N LEU A 101 -40.87 12.39 12.95
CA LEU A 101 -41.23 13.81 13.04
C LEU A 101 -42.23 14.26 11.96
N GLY A 102 -42.27 13.53 10.84
CA GLY A 102 -43.15 13.81 9.70
C GLY A 102 -44.47 13.01 9.69
N GLY A 103 -44.68 12.13 10.68
CA GLY A 103 -45.94 11.41 10.92
C GLY A 103 -46.62 11.87 12.20
#